data_AF-A0ABD3WB68-F1
#
_entry.id   AF-A0ABD3WB68-F1
#
_cell.length_a   1.000
_cell.length_b   1.000
_cell.length_c   1.000
_cell.angle_alpha   90.00
_cell.angle_beta   90.00
_cell.angle_gamma   90.00
#
_symmetry.space_group_name_H-M   'P 1'
#
loop_
_entity.id
_entity.type
_entity.pdbx_description
1 polymer ?
#
loop_
_entity_poly.entity_id
_entity_poly.type
_entity_poly.pdbx_seq_one_letter_code
_entity_poly.pdbx_strand_id
1 'polypeptide(L)'
;MEEIIHELNVNILANGSDTLENKSKTYNAKMSTIREAVLCTLVVESKMRGKPISCLDALGATGQGIVGLQLKKGLPILAKVVIADRDSETVDMIRANCVRNDLTPKDLMLDFSRTPGDPREDQRPQEMHVCHCAADVLLRMEAFEFIFLSPYGNYLCTYLDSLFSRIPNNGIACLVSADISPLFARSAPSVLRQYGAHVMKTDYMKEMSARVVIAAAARCASRYNKGIEVLYTVCSNDYFLIVLRVGRGQKHANTSLNQIAYLLHCQMCEERAFYPETHTPIEEPYKLLQCDCYANTPGKTGVVLGPMWKGEIFNGEFIQRMIKTSEEMSLSLGLKRLLALLLQESFFVDLHAENVVQEKNEKDSEQSCEISEFSSKPEESSLHASSSSSNDHSTLIDNTNCRSDVHTNKSASQSPSANEERQSESGEPVKSAMDSDTCTSQSLIPANGKRSCDKWEGPQAKRIKYNWTQSGSGAPCFYHNLHRMKFKATQLPKSDKLVLLLRKHGFKASRTHFDQYSIRTNATLNQMYRIIKAVV
;
A
#
# COMPACT_ATOMS: atom_id res chain seq x y z
N MET A 1 17.12 27.74 -14.61
CA MET A 1 16.09 27.71 -15.66
C MET A 1 14.89 27.00 -15.07
N GLU A 2 13.73 27.64 -15.10
CA GLU A 2 12.47 27.00 -14.70
C GLU A 2 12.09 25.98 -15.78
N GLU A 3 11.93 24.71 -15.40
CA GLU A 3 11.53 23.64 -16.32
C GLU A 3 10.01 23.45 -16.24
N ILE A 4 9.33 23.50 -17.39
CA ILE A 4 7.90 23.21 -17.44
C ILE A 4 7.73 21.70 -17.63
N ILE A 5 7.02 21.08 -16.70
CA ILE A 5 6.71 19.65 -16.74
C ILE A 5 5.28 19.46 -17.21
N HIS A 6 5.11 18.54 -18.14
CA HIS A 6 3.84 18.15 -18.72
C HIS A 6 3.46 16.74 -18.26
N GLU A 7 2.36 16.58 -17.53
CA GLU A 7 1.86 15.27 -17.11
C GLU A 7 0.31 15.27 -16.98
N LEU A 8 -0.36 14.29 -17.62
CA LEU A 8 -1.82 14.13 -17.60
C LEU A 8 -2.59 15.43 -17.90
N ASN A 9 -2.19 16.13 -18.96
CA ASN A 9 -2.77 17.40 -19.42
C ASN A 9 -2.64 18.56 -18.41
N VAL A 10 -1.72 18.44 -17.45
CA VAL A 10 -1.35 19.49 -16.51
C VAL A 10 0.08 19.95 -16.79
N ASN A 11 0.28 21.27 -16.71
CA ASN A 11 1.57 21.93 -16.88
C ASN A 11 2.00 22.56 -15.54
N ILE A 12 3.16 22.19 -14.99
CA ILE A 12 3.68 22.76 -13.73
C ILE A 12 5.10 23.31 -13.89
N LEU A 13 5.47 24.27 -13.04
CA LEU A 13 6.84 24.82 -12.96
C LEU A 13 7.70 24.03 -11.97
N ALA A 14 8.58 23.16 -12.45
CA ALA A 14 9.52 22.48 -11.57
C ALA A 14 10.71 23.37 -11.19
N ASN A 15 10.89 23.58 -9.88
CA ASN A 15 12.08 24.24 -9.34
C ASN A 15 13.22 23.21 -9.24
N GLY A 16 14.29 23.42 -10.01
CA GLY A 16 15.44 22.52 -10.10
C GLY A 16 16.47 22.62 -8.97
N SER A 17 16.12 23.14 -7.78
CA SER A 17 17.09 23.35 -6.70
C SER A 17 17.35 22.05 -5.91
N ASP A 18 18.62 21.67 -5.79
CA ASP A 18 19.08 20.36 -5.30
C ASP A 18 19.30 20.28 -3.77
N THR A 19 18.83 21.27 -3.00
CA THR A 19 18.92 21.24 -1.53
C THR A 19 17.97 20.20 -0.92
N LEU A 20 18.35 19.60 0.21
CA LEU A 20 17.55 18.58 0.91
C LEU A 20 16.15 19.06 1.30
N GLU A 21 16.00 20.34 1.66
CA GLU A 21 14.70 20.96 1.94
C GLU A 21 13.84 21.10 0.67
N ASN A 22 14.46 21.48 -0.45
CA ASN A 22 13.75 21.66 -1.71
C ASN A 22 13.42 20.33 -2.41
N LYS A 23 14.14 19.23 -2.13
CA LYS A 23 13.80 17.88 -2.62
C LYS A 23 12.41 17.38 -2.19
N SER A 24 11.88 17.90 -1.08
CA SER A 24 10.50 17.61 -0.65
C SER A 24 9.45 18.42 -1.41
N LYS A 25 9.86 19.56 -1.99
CA LYS A 25 9.05 20.50 -2.77
C LYS A 25 9.17 20.31 -4.29
N THR A 26 10.04 19.40 -4.74
CA THR A 26 10.27 19.15 -6.18
C THR A 26 9.35 18.08 -6.74
N TYR A 27 9.08 18.19 -8.03
CA TYR A 27 8.40 17.16 -8.79
C TYR A 27 9.22 15.86 -8.83
N ASN A 28 8.57 14.74 -8.56
CA ASN A 28 9.16 13.41 -8.69
C ASN A 28 8.50 12.64 -9.85
N ALA A 29 9.24 12.42 -10.93
CA ALA A 29 8.80 11.66 -12.11
C ALA A 29 8.50 10.19 -11.79
N LYS A 30 9.16 9.60 -10.77
CA LYS A 30 8.95 8.19 -10.38
C LYS A 30 7.55 7.90 -9.84
N MET A 31 6.81 8.95 -9.47
CA MET A 31 5.46 8.88 -8.90
C MET A 31 4.34 8.98 -9.96
N SER A 32 4.67 9.12 -11.24
CA SER A 32 3.68 9.31 -12.32
C SER A 32 2.62 8.20 -12.35
N THR A 33 3.03 6.93 -12.28
CA THR A 33 2.09 5.79 -12.24
C THR A 33 1.17 5.82 -11.01
N ILE A 34 1.67 6.26 -9.85
CA ILE A 34 0.86 6.43 -8.65
C ILE A 34 -0.17 7.55 -8.85
N ARG A 35 0.22 8.68 -9.44
CA ARG A 35 -0.69 9.79 -9.73
C ARG A 35 -1.77 9.40 -10.74
N GLU A 36 -1.42 8.67 -11.80
CA GLU A 36 -2.41 8.10 -12.73
C GLU A 36 -3.39 7.16 -12.03
N ALA A 37 -2.91 6.30 -11.13
CA ALA A 37 -3.77 5.39 -10.37
C ALA A 37 -4.75 6.14 -9.46
N VAL A 38 -4.30 7.23 -8.83
CA VAL A 38 -5.15 8.10 -7.98
C VAL A 38 -6.24 8.78 -8.81
N LEU A 39 -5.88 9.34 -9.98
CA LEU A 39 -6.86 9.92 -10.90
C LEU A 39 -7.88 8.88 -11.37
N CYS A 40 -7.41 7.70 -11.78
CA CYS A 40 -8.28 6.60 -12.21
C CYS A 40 -9.25 6.17 -11.09
N THR A 41 -8.78 6.12 -9.85
CA THR A 41 -9.61 5.83 -8.66
C THR A 41 -10.71 6.85 -8.49
N LEU A 42 -10.39 8.15 -8.59
CA LEU A 42 -11.39 9.21 -8.47
C LEU A 42 -12.47 9.07 -9.57
N VAL A 43 -12.08 8.78 -10.81
CA VAL A 43 -13.03 8.61 -11.91
C VAL A 43 -13.94 7.40 -11.72
N VAL A 44 -13.40 6.26 -11.26
CA VAL A 44 -14.21 5.10 -10.91
C VAL A 44 -15.21 5.45 -9.81
N GLU A 45 -14.77 6.10 -8.73
CA GLU A 45 -15.63 6.51 -7.63
C GLU A 45 -16.69 7.53 -8.04
N SER A 46 -16.34 8.48 -8.91
CA SER A 46 -17.26 9.45 -9.49
C SER A 46 -18.36 8.79 -10.31
N LYS A 47 -18.00 7.82 -11.18
CA LYS A 47 -18.97 7.04 -11.95
C LYS A 47 -19.88 6.20 -11.06
N MET A 48 -19.33 5.63 -9.98
CA MET A 48 -20.13 4.87 -9.02
C MET A 48 -21.13 5.78 -8.34
N ARG A 49 -20.70 6.93 -7.80
CA ARG A 49 -21.55 7.84 -7.00
C ARG A 49 -22.57 8.64 -7.79
N GLY A 50 -22.24 9.06 -9.01
CA GLY A 50 -23.10 9.90 -9.85
C GLY A 50 -23.38 11.31 -9.29
N LYS A 51 -22.56 11.78 -8.34
CA LYS A 51 -22.66 13.13 -7.74
C LYS A 51 -21.28 13.75 -7.58
N PRO A 52 -21.16 15.09 -7.44
CA PRO A 52 -19.90 15.73 -7.14
C PRO A 52 -19.25 15.18 -5.87
N ILE A 53 -17.92 15.10 -5.87
CA ILE A 53 -17.08 14.59 -4.79
C ILE A 53 -16.18 15.73 -4.31
N SER A 54 -16.13 15.96 -3.00
CA SER A 54 -15.13 16.86 -2.42
C SER A 54 -13.77 16.17 -2.32
N CYS A 55 -12.76 16.75 -2.95
CA CYS A 55 -11.40 16.20 -3.02
C CYS A 55 -10.41 17.11 -2.28
N LEU A 56 -9.43 16.52 -1.62
CA LEU A 56 -8.31 17.21 -1.00
C LEU A 56 -6.99 16.61 -1.50
N ASP A 57 -6.13 17.47 -2.03
CA ASP A 57 -4.69 17.25 -2.11
C ASP A 57 -4.06 17.94 -0.89
N ALA A 58 -3.75 17.16 0.15
CA ALA A 58 -3.47 17.70 1.48
C ALA A 58 -2.07 18.31 1.63
N LEU A 59 -1.14 17.93 0.75
CA LEU A 59 0.28 18.25 0.84
C LEU A 59 0.79 18.62 -0.56
N GLY A 60 0.39 19.80 -1.02
CA GLY A 60 0.66 20.29 -2.37
C GLY A 60 2.15 20.37 -2.72
N ALA A 61 3.06 20.52 -1.75
CA ALA A 61 4.51 20.53 -1.96
C ALA A 61 5.01 19.28 -2.69
N THR A 62 4.47 18.10 -2.39
CA THR A 62 4.86 16.86 -3.08
C THR A 62 4.32 16.83 -4.51
N GLY A 63 5.06 17.44 -5.43
CA GLY A 63 4.66 17.61 -6.83
C GLY A 63 3.95 18.94 -7.12
N GLN A 64 4.08 19.96 -6.28
CA GLN A 64 3.64 21.34 -6.55
C GLN A 64 2.14 21.47 -6.94
N GLY A 65 1.29 20.67 -6.30
CA GLY A 65 -0.15 20.62 -6.51
C GLY A 65 -0.59 19.83 -7.75
N ILE A 66 0.33 19.11 -8.40
CA ILE A 66 0.03 18.39 -9.65
C ILE A 66 -1.13 17.41 -9.51
N VAL A 67 -1.25 16.70 -8.39
CA VAL A 67 -2.33 15.74 -8.18
C VAL A 67 -3.66 16.47 -8.12
N GLY A 68 -3.80 17.49 -7.28
CA GLY A 68 -5.04 18.29 -7.23
C GLY A 68 -5.43 18.88 -8.60
N LEU A 69 -4.46 19.38 -9.36
CA LEU A 69 -4.69 19.87 -10.73
C LEU A 69 -5.17 18.77 -11.68
N GLN A 70 -4.57 17.58 -11.62
CA GLN A 70 -4.95 16.41 -12.41
C GLN A 70 -6.37 15.94 -12.06
N LEU A 71 -6.71 15.91 -10.76
CA LEU A 71 -8.07 15.57 -10.30
C LEU A 71 -9.08 16.57 -10.84
N LYS A 72 -8.77 17.88 -10.76
CA LYS A 72 -9.68 18.93 -11.23
C LYS A 72 -9.86 18.89 -12.75
N LYS A 73 -8.78 18.81 -13.51
CA LYS A 73 -8.84 18.73 -14.99
C LYS A 73 -9.46 17.42 -15.49
N GLY A 74 -9.24 16.32 -14.77
CA GLY A 74 -9.82 15.01 -15.10
C GLY A 74 -11.34 14.96 -14.90
N LEU A 75 -11.88 15.69 -13.91
CA LEU A 75 -13.31 15.77 -13.63
C LEU A 75 -13.75 17.21 -13.27
N PRO A 76 -13.76 18.15 -14.23
CA PRO A 76 -13.96 19.58 -13.92
C PRO A 76 -15.26 19.86 -13.17
N ILE A 77 -16.34 19.16 -13.54
CA ILE A 77 -17.69 19.32 -12.99
C ILE A 77 -17.87 18.52 -11.69
N LEU A 78 -17.32 17.30 -11.62
CA LEU A 78 -17.62 16.36 -10.54
C LEU A 78 -16.59 16.38 -9.41
N ALA A 79 -15.38 16.91 -9.61
CA ALA A 79 -14.38 17.05 -8.56
C ALA A 79 -14.35 18.48 -8.02
N LYS A 80 -14.75 18.64 -6.75
CA LYS A 80 -14.58 19.89 -5.99
C LYS A 80 -13.24 19.81 -5.25
N VAL A 81 -12.17 20.33 -5.83
CA VAL A 81 -10.79 20.07 -5.36
C VAL A 81 -10.25 21.23 -4.54
N VAL A 82 -9.64 20.91 -3.41
CA VAL A 82 -8.79 21.81 -2.62
C VAL A 82 -7.35 21.31 -2.69
N ILE A 83 -6.39 22.18 -2.99
CA ILE A 83 -4.96 21.91 -2.74
C ILE A 83 -4.55 22.72 -1.52
N ALA A 84 -3.89 22.07 -0.56
CA ALA A 84 -3.39 22.73 0.64
C ALA A 84 -1.89 22.56 0.80
N ASP A 85 -1.24 23.57 1.35
CA ASP A 85 0.12 23.46 1.87
C ASP A 85 0.33 24.40 3.07
N ARG A 86 1.32 24.07 3.92
CA ARG A 86 1.70 24.89 5.07
C ARG A 86 2.68 26.00 4.71
N ASP A 87 3.35 25.89 3.57
CA ASP A 87 4.40 26.79 3.12
C ASP A 87 3.83 27.83 2.16
N SER A 88 3.89 29.11 2.52
CA SER A 88 3.29 30.19 1.73
C SER A 88 3.86 30.28 0.32
N GLU A 89 5.16 30.06 0.15
CA GLU A 89 5.82 30.07 -1.18
C GLU A 89 5.28 28.93 -2.07
N THR A 90 5.10 27.74 -1.49
CA THR A 90 4.49 26.60 -2.20
C THR A 90 3.05 26.92 -2.58
N VAL A 91 2.28 27.57 -1.71
CA VAL A 91 0.91 28.00 -2.00
C VAL A 91 0.88 28.98 -3.18
N ASP A 92 1.79 29.95 -3.22
CA ASP A 92 1.89 30.88 -4.36
C ASP A 92 2.24 30.18 -5.66
N MET A 93 3.15 29.19 -5.62
CA MET A 93 3.46 28.34 -6.76
C MET A 93 2.25 27.51 -7.21
N ILE A 94 1.46 26.98 -6.29
CA ILE A 94 0.20 26.28 -6.60
C ILE A 94 -0.77 27.22 -7.31
N ARG A 95 -0.94 28.47 -6.85
CA ARG A 95 -1.79 29.47 -7.51
C ARG A 95 -1.29 29.76 -8.93
N ALA A 96 0.01 29.96 -9.11
CA ALA A 96 0.61 30.17 -10.43
C ALA A 96 0.40 28.96 -11.37
N ASN A 97 0.53 27.74 -10.85
CA ASN A 97 0.24 26.52 -11.60
C ASN A 97 -1.25 26.38 -11.93
N CYS A 98 -2.18 26.82 -11.09
CA CYS A 98 -3.60 26.88 -11.42
C CYS A 98 -3.83 27.77 -12.65
N VAL A 99 -3.32 28.99 -12.64
CA VAL A 99 -3.48 29.95 -13.75
C VAL A 99 -2.89 29.41 -15.04
N ARG A 100 -1.70 28.78 -14.98
CA ARG A 100 -1.05 28.11 -16.13
C ARG A 100 -1.87 26.97 -16.74
N ASN A 101 -2.82 26.43 -15.99
CA ASN A 101 -3.70 25.35 -16.40
C ASN A 101 -5.12 25.85 -16.70
N ASP A 102 -5.29 27.15 -16.95
CA ASP A 102 -6.58 27.80 -17.23
C ASP A 102 -7.59 27.64 -16.07
N LEU A 103 -7.09 27.53 -14.84
CA LEU A 103 -7.88 27.49 -13.62
C LEU A 103 -7.74 28.80 -12.85
N THR A 104 -8.84 29.24 -12.26
CA THR A 104 -8.92 30.41 -11.38
C THR A 104 -8.71 29.94 -9.93
N PRO A 105 -7.55 30.20 -9.32
CA PRO A 105 -7.34 29.91 -7.91
C PRO A 105 -8.21 30.82 -7.05
N LYS A 106 -8.82 30.27 -6.00
CA LYS A 106 -9.50 31.01 -4.94
C LYS A 106 -9.10 30.45 -3.59
N ASP A 107 -8.97 31.34 -2.61
CA ASP A 107 -8.65 30.91 -1.26
C ASP A 107 -9.86 30.22 -0.62
N LEU A 108 -9.62 29.05 -0.04
CA LEU A 108 -10.60 28.37 0.78
C LEU A 108 -10.73 29.11 2.11
N MET A 109 -11.89 29.72 2.34
CA MET A 109 -12.25 30.25 3.65
C MET A 109 -12.61 29.07 4.56
N LEU A 110 -11.82 28.91 5.63
CA LEU A 110 -12.04 27.83 6.59
C LEU A 110 -13.24 28.14 7.48
N ASP A 111 -14.16 27.17 7.59
CA ASP A 111 -15.35 27.28 8.41
C ASP A 111 -15.30 26.25 9.54
N PHE A 112 -14.91 26.71 10.73
CA PHE A 112 -14.74 25.89 11.93
C PHE A 112 -16.06 25.27 12.43
N SER A 113 -17.21 25.74 11.95
CA SER A 113 -18.51 25.22 12.34
C SER A 113 -18.93 23.98 11.56
N ARG A 114 -18.28 23.70 10.41
CA ARG A 114 -18.63 22.57 9.56
C ARG A 114 -18.44 21.24 10.28
N THR A 115 -19.27 20.27 9.93
CA THR A 115 -19.26 18.90 10.43
C THR A 115 -19.24 17.89 9.27
N PRO A 116 -18.78 16.64 9.48
CA PRO A 116 -18.79 15.63 8.44
C PRO A 116 -20.21 15.35 7.91
N GLY A 117 -20.46 15.73 6.65
CA GLY A 117 -21.76 15.60 5.99
C GLY A 117 -22.32 16.94 5.50
N ASP A 118 -21.79 18.06 6.00
CA ASP A 118 -22.21 19.38 5.54
C ASP A 118 -21.81 19.60 4.07
N PRO A 119 -22.69 20.19 3.26
CA PRO A 119 -22.39 20.45 1.86
C PRO A 119 -21.27 21.50 1.77
N ARG A 120 -20.26 21.22 0.93
CA ARG A 120 -19.31 22.25 0.52
C ARG A 120 -19.94 23.20 -0.47
N GLU A 121 -19.48 24.43 -0.43
CA GLU A 121 -19.70 25.42 -1.50
C GLU A 121 -19.48 24.79 -2.87
N ASP A 122 -20.31 25.24 -3.82
CA ASP A 122 -20.13 24.84 -5.20
C ASP A 122 -18.84 25.45 -5.74
N GLN A 123 -18.11 24.62 -6.48
CA GLN A 123 -16.88 25.00 -7.14
C GLN A 123 -17.12 24.90 -8.64
N ARG A 124 -16.93 26.01 -9.36
CA ARG A 124 -17.11 26.04 -10.82
C ARG A 124 -16.09 25.14 -11.51
N PRO A 125 -16.32 24.72 -12.77
CA PRO A 125 -15.39 23.84 -13.48
C PRO A 125 -13.98 24.40 -13.64
N GLN A 126 -13.83 25.71 -13.80
CA GLN A 126 -12.54 26.40 -13.91
C GLN A 126 -12.02 26.92 -12.56
N GLU A 127 -12.74 26.70 -11.46
CA GLU A 127 -12.34 27.21 -10.15
C GLU A 127 -11.57 26.16 -9.37
N MET A 128 -10.46 26.57 -8.76
CA MET A 128 -9.62 25.72 -7.92
C MET A 128 -9.50 26.35 -6.54
N HIS A 129 -9.80 25.60 -5.48
CA HIS A 129 -9.61 26.09 -4.13
C HIS A 129 -8.19 25.80 -3.65
N VAL A 130 -7.57 26.81 -3.05
CA VAL A 130 -6.21 26.74 -2.51
C VAL A 130 -6.26 27.13 -1.03
N CYS A 131 -5.53 26.42 -0.18
CA CYS A 131 -5.54 26.67 1.26
C CYS A 131 -4.12 26.74 1.81
N HIS A 132 -3.76 27.86 2.45
CA HIS A 132 -2.55 27.96 3.24
C HIS A 132 -2.83 27.44 4.65
N CYS A 133 -2.64 26.14 4.85
CA CYS A 133 -2.93 25.46 6.10
C CYS A 133 -2.17 24.13 6.17
N ALA A 134 -1.71 23.77 7.37
CA ALA A 134 -1.11 22.46 7.60
C ALA A 134 -2.17 21.35 7.44
N ALA A 135 -1.80 20.27 6.74
CA ALA A 135 -2.73 19.18 6.40
C ALA A 135 -3.43 18.56 7.61
N ASP A 136 -2.71 18.37 8.72
CA ASP A 136 -3.22 17.82 9.97
C ASP A 136 -4.26 18.72 10.64
N VAL A 137 -4.13 20.04 10.50
CA VAL A 137 -5.10 21.03 10.97
C VAL A 137 -6.31 21.05 10.04
N LEU A 138 -6.10 21.15 8.73
CA LEU A 138 -7.15 21.17 7.73
C LEU A 138 -8.06 19.94 7.83
N LEU A 139 -7.48 18.73 7.94
CA LEU A 139 -8.21 17.47 8.09
C LEU A 139 -9.03 17.37 9.39
N ARG A 140 -8.69 18.15 10.43
CA ARG A 140 -9.47 18.25 11.68
C ARG A 140 -10.56 19.29 11.64
N MET A 141 -10.48 20.25 10.73
CA MET A 141 -11.45 21.33 10.58
C MET A 141 -12.50 20.98 9.53
N GLU A 142 -12.08 20.36 8.45
CA GLU A 142 -12.84 20.17 7.22
C GLU A 142 -13.00 18.67 6.88
N ALA A 143 -14.13 18.30 6.29
CA ALA A 143 -14.40 16.92 5.87
C ALA A 143 -14.30 16.78 4.35
N PHE A 144 -13.57 15.76 3.88
CA PHE A 144 -13.40 15.50 2.45
C PHE A 144 -13.73 14.04 2.14
N GLU A 145 -14.51 13.82 1.08
CA GLU A 145 -14.88 12.51 0.57
C GLU A 145 -13.75 11.76 -0.16
N PHE A 146 -12.79 12.47 -0.74
CA PHE A 146 -11.62 11.89 -1.41
C PHE A 146 -10.35 12.62 -0.98
N ILE A 147 -9.43 11.94 -0.29
CA ILE A 147 -8.24 12.57 0.30
C ILE A 147 -7.00 11.91 -0.29
N PHE A 148 -6.15 12.71 -0.91
CA PHE A 148 -4.79 12.34 -1.28
C PHE A 148 -3.81 12.89 -0.25
N LEU A 149 -3.01 11.99 0.33
CA LEU A 149 -2.08 12.32 1.41
C LEU A 149 -0.72 11.67 1.14
N SER A 150 0.27 12.50 0.80
CA SER A 150 1.61 12.06 0.38
C SER A 150 2.71 12.81 1.13
N PRO A 151 2.91 12.56 2.44
CA PRO A 151 4.01 13.19 3.15
C PRO A 151 5.36 12.68 2.64
N TYR A 152 6.35 13.57 2.68
CA TYR A 152 7.73 13.20 2.39
C TYR A 152 8.24 12.16 3.38
N GLY A 153 9.02 11.18 2.91
CA GLY A 153 9.62 10.15 3.75
C GLY A 153 8.61 9.24 4.47
N ASN A 154 8.92 8.89 5.73
CA ASN A 154 8.16 7.91 6.52
C ASN A 154 7.34 8.59 7.62
N TYR A 155 6.59 9.64 7.25
CA TYR A 155 5.77 10.44 8.18
C TYR A 155 4.25 10.26 7.99
N LEU A 156 3.80 9.29 7.18
CA LEU A 156 2.37 9.04 6.98
C LEU A 156 1.60 8.83 8.30
N CYS A 157 2.23 8.17 9.28
CA CYS A 157 1.60 7.87 10.56
C CYS A 157 1.13 9.10 11.35
N THR A 158 1.77 10.27 11.18
CA THR A 158 1.45 11.48 11.96
C THR A 158 0.12 12.11 11.54
N TYR A 159 -0.35 11.80 10.34
CA TYR A 159 -1.57 12.39 9.76
C TYR A 159 -2.78 11.47 9.87
N LEU A 160 -2.61 10.19 10.21
CA LEU A 160 -3.69 9.20 10.25
C LEU A 160 -4.81 9.62 11.22
N ASP A 161 -4.44 10.21 12.35
CA ASP A 161 -5.41 10.63 13.37
C ASP A 161 -6.32 11.75 12.86
N SER A 162 -5.72 12.78 12.26
CA SER A 162 -6.47 13.87 11.62
C SER A 162 -7.32 13.36 10.46
N LEU A 163 -6.77 12.50 9.59
CA LEU A 163 -7.50 11.88 8.48
C LEU A 163 -8.77 11.16 8.95
N PHE A 164 -8.62 10.24 9.90
CA PHE A 164 -9.74 9.41 10.35
C PHE A 164 -10.71 10.15 11.26
N SER A 165 -10.36 11.32 11.79
CA SER A 165 -11.28 12.13 12.60
C SER A 165 -12.52 12.57 11.79
N ARG A 166 -12.35 13.10 10.58
CA ARG A 166 -13.43 13.73 9.80
C ARG A 166 -13.78 13.10 8.46
N ILE A 167 -12.98 12.16 7.92
CA ILE A 167 -13.34 11.47 6.67
C ILE A 167 -14.75 10.83 6.79
N PRO A 168 -15.68 11.11 5.85
CA PRO A 168 -17.07 10.66 5.95
C PRO A 168 -17.22 9.17 5.64
N ASN A 169 -18.43 8.64 5.84
CA ASN A 169 -18.74 7.26 5.46
C ASN A 169 -18.58 7.08 3.94
N ASN A 170 -17.97 5.96 3.54
CA ASN A 170 -17.52 5.66 2.19
C ASN A 170 -16.49 6.67 1.63
N GLY A 171 -15.86 7.49 2.47
CA GLY A 171 -14.74 8.34 2.02
C GLY A 171 -13.57 7.50 1.53
N ILE A 172 -12.80 8.02 0.57
CA ILE A 172 -11.62 7.38 0.00
C ILE A 172 -10.37 8.11 0.50
N ALA A 173 -9.41 7.34 0.98
CA ALA A 173 -8.10 7.83 1.36
C ALA A 173 -7.03 7.18 0.48
N CYS A 174 -6.35 7.98 -0.33
CA CYS A 174 -5.19 7.60 -1.13
C CYS A 174 -3.93 7.99 -0.36
N LEU A 175 -3.30 7.01 0.29
CA LEU A 175 -2.16 7.22 1.17
C LEU A 175 -0.87 6.83 0.46
N VAL A 176 0.07 7.77 0.36
CA VAL A 176 1.41 7.49 -0.14
C VAL A 176 2.37 7.39 1.05
N SER A 177 3.19 6.34 1.06
CA SER A 177 4.28 6.15 2.01
C SER A 177 5.53 5.72 1.25
N ALA A 178 6.70 6.20 1.64
CA ALA A 178 7.94 5.55 1.21
C ALA A 178 8.01 4.11 1.78
N ASP A 179 8.79 3.25 1.11
CA ASP A 179 9.00 1.89 1.56
C ASP A 179 9.76 1.86 2.90
N ILE A 180 9.08 1.41 3.95
CA ILE A 180 9.65 1.27 5.29
C ILE A 180 10.48 -0.02 5.45
N SER A 181 10.52 -0.90 4.45
CA SER A 181 11.25 -2.17 4.53
C SER A 181 12.75 -2.03 4.84
N PRO A 182 13.47 -0.98 4.37
CA PRO A 182 14.86 -0.76 4.75
C PRO A 182 15.04 -0.47 6.25
N LEU A 183 13.99 0.02 6.93
CA LEU A 183 14.02 0.25 8.37
C LEU A 183 14.02 -1.05 9.17
N PHE A 184 13.59 -2.18 8.59
CA PHE A 184 13.46 -3.44 9.33
C PHE A 184 14.82 -4.00 9.76
N ALA A 185 15.86 -3.74 8.97
CA ALA A 185 17.24 -4.11 9.30
C ALA A 185 18.01 -2.99 10.02
N ARG A 186 17.68 -1.71 9.74
CA ARG A 186 18.46 -0.55 10.20
C ARG A 186 17.94 0.06 11.49
N SER A 187 16.63 0.12 11.66
CA SER A 187 15.98 0.86 12.74
C SER A 187 14.57 0.32 13.03
N ALA A 188 14.48 -0.98 13.36
CA ALA A 188 13.22 -1.61 13.79
C ALA A 188 12.50 -0.87 14.93
N PRO A 189 13.20 -0.25 15.92
CA PRO A 189 12.53 0.58 16.93
C PRO A 189 11.73 1.76 16.37
N SER A 190 12.14 2.31 15.22
CA SER A 190 11.39 3.41 14.58
C SER A 190 10.06 2.93 14.02
N VAL A 191 10.02 1.72 13.43
CA VAL A 191 8.78 1.08 12.98
C VAL A 191 7.87 0.77 14.17
N LEU A 192 8.44 0.32 15.29
CA LEU A 192 7.70 0.10 16.53
C LEU A 192 7.06 1.41 17.05
N ARG A 193 7.81 2.52 17.08
CA ARG A 193 7.26 3.82 17.53
C ARG A 193 6.18 4.36 16.59
N GLN A 194 6.38 4.27 15.28
CA GLN A 194 5.49 4.87 14.28
C GLN A 194 4.25 4.01 13.98
N TYR A 195 4.41 2.69 13.96
CA TYR A 195 3.39 1.75 13.50
C TYR A 195 3.06 0.66 14.52
N GLY A 196 3.68 0.66 15.71
CA GLY A 196 3.37 -0.31 16.77
C GLY A 196 3.71 -1.76 16.43
N ALA A 197 4.58 -2.01 15.44
CA ALA A 197 4.86 -3.36 14.93
C ALA A 197 6.31 -3.80 15.19
N HIS A 198 6.46 -5.04 15.65
CA HIS A 198 7.73 -5.74 15.69
C HIS A 198 8.02 -6.34 14.31
N VAL A 199 9.18 -6.01 13.76
CA VAL A 199 9.56 -6.36 12.39
C VAL A 199 11.01 -6.81 12.35
N MET A 200 11.34 -7.60 11.33
CA MET A 200 12.71 -7.98 11.00
C MET A 200 12.85 -8.07 9.49
N LYS A 201 14.09 -8.18 9.00
CA LYS A 201 14.36 -8.41 7.58
C LYS A 201 13.88 -9.79 7.17
N THR A 202 13.05 -9.86 6.13
CA THR A 202 12.51 -11.07 5.49
C THR A 202 12.48 -10.89 3.97
N ASP A 203 12.29 -11.95 3.18
CA ASP A 203 12.22 -11.79 1.72
C ASP A 203 10.91 -11.14 1.25
N TYR A 204 9.85 -11.26 2.04
CA TYR A 204 8.54 -10.67 1.79
C TYR A 204 8.35 -9.30 2.46
N MET A 205 9.44 -8.65 2.88
CA MET A 205 9.39 -7.43 3.70
C MET A 205 8.64 -6.26 3.05
N LYS A 206 8.61 -6.15 1.71
CA LYS A 206 7.87 -5.07 1.03
C LYS A 206 6.35 -5.18 1.23
N GLU A 207 5.80 -6.38 1.09
CA GLU A 207 4.37 -6.59 1.39
C GLU A 207 4.11 -6.49 2.89
N MET A 208 5.03 -6.97 3.74
CA MET A 208 4.94 -6.81 5.19
C MET A 208 4.88 -5.32 5.59
N SER A 209 5.70 -4.47 4.97
CA SER A 209 5.67 -3.01 5.15
C SER A 209 4.29 -2.43 4.88
N ALA A 210 3.71 -2.73 3.71
CA ALA A 210 2.38 -2.25 3.36
C ALA A 210 1.32 -2.72 4.38
N ARG A 211 1.37 -4.00 4.78
CA ARG A 211 0.44 -4.58 5.78
C ARG A 211 0.60 -3.98 7.19
N VAL A 212 1.82 -3.61 7.59
CA VAL A 212 2.08 -2.90 8.85
C VAL A 212 1.47 -1.49 8.82
N VAL A 213 1.65 -0.76 7.71
CA VAL A 213 1.05 0.57 7.52
C VAL A 213 -0.48 0.49 7.54
N ILE A 214 -1.07 -0.47 6.82
CA ILE A 214 -2.53 -0.70 6.80
C ILE A 214 -3.05 -1.03 8.20
N ALA A 215 -2.36 -1.88 8.98
CA ALA A 215 -2.79 -2.20 10.34
C ALA A 215 -2.75 -0.99 11.28
N ALA A 216 -1.75 -0.12 11.15
CA ALA A 216 -1.70 1.13 11.90
C ALA A 216 -2.87 2.07 11.52
N ALA A 217 -3.20 2.17 10.22
CA ALA A 217 -4.35 2.90 9.74
C ALA A 217 -5.67 2.33 10.29
N ALA A 218 -5.86 1.01 10.26
CA ALA A 218 -7.05 0.33 10.80
C ALA A 218 -7.24 0.59 12.31
N ARG A 219 -6.17 0.47 13.12
CA ARG A 219 -6.23 0.79 14.55
C ARG A 219 -6.56 2.26 14.79
N CYS A 220 -6.01 3.16 13.98
CA CYS A 220 -6.29 4.58 14.07
C CYS A 220 -7.75 4.91 13.72
N ALA A 221 -8.26 4.36 12.62
CA ALA A 221 -9.67 4.50 12.22
C ALA A 221 -10.63 3.99 13.30
N SER A 222 -10.28 2.87 13.93
CA SER A 222 -11.13 2.22 14.94
C SER A 222 -11.37 3.10 16.17
N ARG A 223 -10.41 3.95 16.55
CA ARG A 223 -10.59 4.95 17.63
C ARG A 223 -11.73 5.93 17.36
N TYR A 224 -12.08 6.14 16.09
CA TYR A 224 -13.15 7.02 15.63
C TYR A 224 -14.43 6.27 15.26
N ASN A 225 -14.59 5.01 15.70
CA ASN A 225 -15.68 4.12 15.26
C ASN A 225 -15.76 4.00 13.74
N LYS A 226 -14.60 3.87 13.08
CA LYS A 226 -14.50 3.66 11.63
C LYS A 226 -13.67 2.41 11.33
N GLY A 227 -14.07 1.69 10.29
CA GLY A 227 -13.29 0.61 9.68
C GLY A 227 -12.70 1.04 8.34
N ILE A 228 -11.82 0.21 7.80
CA ILE A 228 -11.20 0.37 6.49
C ILE A 228 -11.41 -0.89 5.63
N GLU A 229 -11.63 -0.67 4.34
CA GLU A 229 -11.57 -1.66 3.27
C GLU A 229 -10.39 -1.25 2.37
N VAL A 230 -9.45 -2.17 2.13
CA VAL A 230 -8.34 -1.90 1.20
C VAL A 230 -8.84 -2.14 -0.22
N LEU A 231 -8.90 -1.08 -1.03
CA LEU A 231 -9.30 -1.20 -2.44
C LEU A 231 -8.18 -1.77 -3.28
N TYR A 232 -6.97 -1.25 -3.12
CA TYR A 232 -5.78 -1.83 -3.72
C TYR A 232 -4.52 -1.23 -3.08
N THR A 233 -3.40 -1.92 -3.22
CA THR A 233 -2.07 -1.42 -2.87
C THR A 233 -1.16 -1.48 -4.10
N VAL A 234 -0.32 -0.47 -4.30
CA VAL A 234 0.71 -0.43 -5.35
C VAL A 234 2.06 -0.18 -4.72
N CYS A 235 3.03 -1.02 -5.02
CA CYS A 235 4.45 -0.76 -4.83
C CYS A 235 5.07 -0.31 -6.16
N SER A 236 5.54 0.94 -6.25
CA SER A 236 6.22 1.47 -7.44
C SER A 236 7.41 2.34 -7.02
N ASN A 237 8.61 2.04 -7.54
CA ASN A 237 9.83 2.83 -7.35
C ASN A 237 10.11 3.24 -5.89
N ASP A 238 9.98 2.29 -4.95
CA ASP A 238 10.16 2.46 -3.49
C ASP A 238 9.07 3.26 -2.76
N TYR A 239 7.92 3.46 -3.41
CA TYR A 239 6.73 4.05 -2.78
C TYR A 239 5.57 3.07 -2.78
N PHE A 240 4.81 3.11 -1.69
CA PHE A 240 3.51 2.48 -1.59
C PHE A 240 2.40 3.51 -1.81
N LEU A 241 1.46 3.20 -2.69
CA LEU A 241 0.13 3.79 -2.69
C LEU A 241 -0.83 2.77 -2.05
N ILE A 242 -1.48 3.15 -0.96
CA ILE A 242 -2.50 2.36 -0.27
C ILE A 242 -3.82 3.11 -0.40
N VAL A 243 -4.78 2.53 -1.11
CA VAL A 243 -6.11 3.15 -1.30
C VAL A 243 -7.11 2.46 -0.40
N LEU A 244 -7.72 3.23 0.50
CA LEU A 244 -8.67 2.76 1.50
C LEU A 244 -10.04 3.38 1.27
N ARG A 245 -11.10 2.58 1.41
CA ARG A 245 -12.45 3.07 1.64
C ARG A 245 -12.75 3.01 3.13
N VAL A 246 -13.37 4.06 3.67
CA VAL A 246 -13.66 4.18 5.10
C VAL A 246 -15.13 3.92 5.40
N GLY A 247 -15.41 3.04 6.36
CA GLY A 247 -16.76 2.64 6.76
C GLY A 247 -17.04 3.16 8.16
N ARG A 248 -18.13 3.91 8.36
CA ARG A 248 -18.51 4.45 9.66
C ARG A 248 -19.33 3.42 10.45
N GLY A 249 -19.10 3.36 11.75
CA GLY A 249 -19.84 2.54 12.71
C GLY A 249 -18.98 1.44 13.33
N GLN A 250 -19.38 1.04 14.54
CA GLN A 250 -18.69 0.02 15.35
C GLN A 250 -18.53 -1.31 14.61
N LYS A 251 -19.53 -1.73 13.82
CA LYS A 251 -19.45 -2.95 13.02
C LYS A 251 -18.25 -2.92 12.07
N HIS A 252 -18.07 -1.82 11.33
CA HIS A 252 -16.93 -1.68 10.42
C HIS A 252 -15.60 -1.63 11.19
N ALA A 253 -15.55 -0.91 12.32
CA ALA A 253 -14.36 -0.85 13.16
C ALA A 253 -13.93 -2.24 13.66
N ASN A 254 -14.86 -2.99 14.24
CA ASN A 254 -14.59 -4.34 14.75
C ASN A 254 -14.19 -5.30 13.61
N THR A 255 -14.88 -5.27 12.47
CA THR A 255 -14.49 -6.08 11.30
C THR A 255 -13.07 -5.78 10.85
N SER A 256 -12.65 -4.51 10.82
CA SER A 256 -11.27 -4.15 10.47
C SER A 256 -10.25 -4.57 11.51
N LEU A 257 -10.58 -4.49 12.81
CA LEU A 257 -9.69 -4.98 13.87
C LEU A 257 -9.48 -6.50 13.78
N ASN A 258 -10.50 -7.25 13.40
CA ASN A 258 -10.39 -8.70 13.19
C ASN A 258 -9.47 -9.08 12.02
N GLN A 259 -9.13 -8.12 11.15
CA GLN A 259 -8.14 -8.28 10.08
C GLN A 259 -6.72 -7.91 10.49
N ILE A 260 -6.48 -7.60 11.77
CA ILE A 260 -5.16 -7.36 12.32
C ILE A 260 -4.72 -8.60 13.09
N ALA A 261 -3.53 -9.12 12.77
CA ALA A 261 -3.00 -10.29 13.45
C ALA A 261 -1.47 -10.22 13.59
N TYR A 262 -0.95 -11.01 14.53
CA TYR A 262 0.46 -11.34 14.59
C TYR A 262 0.79 -12.46 13.59
N LEU A 263 2.01 -12.45 13.08
CA LEU A 263 2.53 -13.45 12.16
C LEU A 263 3.62 -14.25 12.85
N LEU A 264 3.46 -15.58 12.95
CA LEU A 264 4.56 -16.47 13.29
C LEU A 264 5.39 -16.70 12.03
N HIS A 265 6.71 -16.46 12.11
CA HIS A 265 7.64 -16.61 11.01
C HIS A 265 8.79 -17.55 11.40
N CYS A 266 9.06 -18.55 10.56
CA CYS A 266 10.23 -19.42 10.68
C CYS A 266 11.46 -18.74 10.07
N GLN A 267 12.49 -18.47 10.88
CA GLN A 267 13.74 -17.85 10.42
C GLN A 267 14.60 -18.78 9.55
N MET A 268 14.29 -20.08 9.52
CA MET A 268 15.07 -21.07 8.78
C MET A 268 14.63 -21.22 7.33
N CYS A 269 13.32 -21.28 7.09
CA CYS A 269 12.74 -21.52 5.78
C CYS A 269 11.80 -20.41 5.30
N GLU A 270 11.51 -19.39 6.12
CA GLU A 270 10.51 -18.35 5.86
C GLU A 270 9.04 -18.79 5.79
N GLU A 271 8.73 -20.03 6.19
CA GLU A 271 7.36 -20.47 6.43
C GLU A 271 6.69 -19.56 7.46
N ARG A 272 5.40 -19.30 7.29
CA ARG A 272 4.72 -18.24 8.03
C ARG A 272 3.23 -18.52 8.17
N ALA A 273 2.69 -18.19 9.34
CA ALA A 273 1.28 -18.37 9.62
C ALA A 273 0.77 -17.24 10.52
N PHE A 274 -0.40 -16.69 10.19
CA PHE A 274 -1.06 -15.73 11.07
C PHE A 274 -1.60 -16.44 12.31
N TYR A 275 -1.50 -15.77 13.45
CA TYR A 275 -2.18 -16.21 14.65
C TYR A 275 -3.71 -16.18 14.44
N PRO A 276 -4.43 -17.23 14.87
CA PRO A 276 -5.89 -17.23 14.86
C PRO A 276 -6.45 -16.17 15.82
N GLU A 277 -7.69 -15.75 15.56
CA GLU A 277 -8.41 -14.84 16.42
C GLU A 277 -8.87 -15.58 17.69
N THR A 278 -8.04 -15.53 18.73
CA THR A 278 -8.30 -16.23 20.00
C THR A 278 -7.93 -15.31 21.17
N HIS A 279 -8.72 -15.39 22.25
CA HIS A 279 -8.44 -14.67 23.49
C HIS A 279 -7.55 -15.49 24.46
N THR A 280 -7.29 -16.76 24.12
CA THR A 280 -6.48 -17.67 24.92
C THR A 280 -5.08 -17.80 24.33
N PRO A 281 -4.04 -17.97 25.17
CA PRO A 281 -2.70 -18.27 24.69
C PRO A 281 -2.68 -19.55 23.82
N ILE A 282 -1.88 -19.54 22.77
CA ILE A 282 -1.61 -20.75 21.98
C ILE A 282 -0.46 -21.48 22.65
N GLU A 283 -0.74 -22.66 23.21
CA GLU A 283 0.25 -23.45 23.96
C GLU A 283 1.40 -23.93 23.08
N GLU A 284 1.10 -24.33 21.83
CA GLU A 284 2.09 -24.84 20.87
C GLU A 284 2.11 -24.03 19.57
N PRO A 285 2.67 -22.81 19.55
CA PRO A 285 2.63 -21.93 18.39
C PRO A 285 3.25 -22.53 17.12
N TYR A 286 4.27 -23.39 17.27
CA TYR A 286 4.95 -24.03 16.14
C TYR A 286 4.04 -24.91 15.29
N LYS A 287 2.92 -25.42 15.83
CA LYS A 287 1.92 -26.17 15.06
C LYS A 287 1.20 -25.32 14.00
N LEU A 288 1.27 -23.99 14.10
CA LEU A 288 0.75 -23.10 13.08
C LEU A 288 1.61 -23.11 11.81
N LEU A 289 2.90 -23.46 11.92
CA LEU A 289 3.81 -23.53 10.78
C LEU A 289 3.71 -24.90 10.11
N GLN A 290 3.69 -24.90 8.77
CA GLN A 290 3.66 -26.14 7.98
C GLN A 290 5.04 -26.77 7.79
N CYS A 291 6.07 -26.25 8.47
CA CYS A 291 7.44 -26.73 8.43
C CYS A 291 7.85 -27.42 9.74
N ASP A 292 8.83 -28.32 9.66
CA ASP A 292 9.42 -29.06 10.78
C ASP A 292 10.80 -28.52 11.19
N CYS A 293 11.18 -27.32 10.75
CA CYS A 293 12.51 -26.76 11.01
C CYS A 293 12.86 -26.66 12.50
N TYR A 294 11.87 -26.49 13.37
CA TYR A 294 12.06 -26.44 14.83
C TYR A 294 12.53 -27.78 15.41
N ALA A 295 12.15 -28.90 14.81
CA ALA A 295 12.57 -30.24 15.24
C ALA A 295 14.00 -30.55 14.77
N ASN A 296 14.38 -29.99 13.62
CA ASN A 296 15.66 -30.27 12.94
C ASN A 296 16.77 -29.27 13.27
N THR A 297 16.48 -28.18 13.98
CA THR A 297 17.44 -27.09 14.26
C THR A 297 17.45 -26.79 15.76
N PRO A 298 18.63 -26.69 16.40
CA PRO A 298 18.69 -26.27 17.80
C PRO A 298 18.25 -24.81 17.96
N GLY A 299 17.43 -24.55 18.98
CA GLY A 299 16.96 -23.21 19.36
C GLY A 299 15.55 -22.87 18.87
N LYS A 300 15.08 -21.66 19.21
CA LYS A 300 13.79 -21.14 18.77
C LYS A 300 13.91 -20.64 17.33
N THR A 301 13.33 -21.37 16.38
CA THR A 301 13.32 -20.98 14.95
C THR A 301 12.18 -20.03 14.60
N GLY A 302 11.14 -19.96 15.44
CA GLY A 302 9.95 -19.16 15.24
C GLY A 302 10.04 -17.79 15.92
N VAL A 303 9.74 -16.73 15.17
CA VAL A 303 9.65 -15.35 15.67
C VAL A 303 8.27 -14.78 15.39
N VAL A 304 7.72 -14.06 16.37
CA VAL A 304 6.43 -13.37 16.24
C VAL A 304 6.66 -11.96 15.71
N LEU A 305 6.04 -11.65 14.57
CA LEU A 305 6.09 -10.35 13.90
C LEU A 305 4.72 -9.68 13.90
N GLY A 306 4.69 -8.36 13.67
CA GLY A 306 3.48 -7.55 13.61
C GLY A 306 3.16 -6.81 14.92
N PRO A 307 1.90 -6.41 15.15
CA PRO A 307 0.72 -6.81 14.38
C PRO A 307 0.68 -6.17 12.99
N MET A 308 0.08 -6.86 12.02
CA MET A 308 -0.06 -6.42 10.64
C MET A 308 -1.41 -6.85 10.04
N TRP A 309 -1.76 -6.29 8.89
CA TRP A 309 -3.01 -6.60 8.20
C TRP A 309 -2.94 -7.99 7.56
N LYS A 310 -3.80 -8.92 7.98
CA LYS A 310 -3.95 -10.27 7.37
C LYS A 310 -4.99 -10.31 6.25
N GLY A 311 -5.85 -9.28 6.16
CA GLY A 311 -6.92 -9.23 5.15
C GLY A 311 -6.40 -9.03 3.73
N GLU A 312 -7.34 -8.97 2.78
CA GLU A 312 -7.04 -8.67 1.38
C GLU A 312 -6.45 -7.27 1.23
N ILE A 313 -5.57 -7.12 0.23
CA ILE A 313 -4.97 -5.83 -0.15
C ILE A 313 -5.31 -5.43 -1.59
N PHE A 314 -6.20 -6.21 -2.25
CA PHE A 314 -6.67 -6.00 -3.62
C PHE A 314 -8.16 -6.36 -3.70
N ASN A 315 -9.00 -5.38 -4.01
CA ASN A 315 -10.40 -5.59 -4.37
C ASN A 315 -10.47 -5.77 -5.90
N GLY A 316 -10.62 -7.02 -6.33
CA GLY A 316 -10.59 -7.38 -7.76
C GLY A 316 -11.69 -6.72 -8.59
N GLU A 317 -12.90 -6.56 -8.04
CA GLU A 317 -14.00 -5.87 -8.71
C GLU A 317 -13.65 -4.39 -8.96
N PHE A 318 -13.07 -3.73 -7.95
CA PHE A 318 -12.64 -2.35 -8.06
C PHE A 318 -11.50 -2.20 -9.10
N ILE A 319 -10.51 -3.09 -9.05
CA ILE A 319 -9.39 -3.09 -10.01
C ILE A 319 -9.89 -3.34 -11.44
N GLN A 320 -10.86 -4.23 -11.65
CA GLN A 320 -11.45 -4.46 -12.97
C GLN A 320 -12.13 -3.19 -13.52
N ARG A 321 -12.84 -2.44 -12.67
CA ARG A 321 -13.41 -1.13 -13.05
C ARG A 321 -12.33 -0.10 -13.36
N MET A 322 -11.21 -0.13 -12.64
CA MET A 322 -10.05 0.72 -12.93
C MET A 322 -9.42 0.39 -14.29
N ILE A 323 -9.28 -0.89 -14.66
CA ILE A 323 -8.76 -1.29 -15.99
C ILE A 323 -9.61 -0.67 -17.10
N LYS A 324 -10.93 -0.89 -17.06
CA LYS A 324 -11.87 -0.30 -18.02
C LYS A 324 -11.75 1.23 -18.08
N THR A 325 -11.70 1.89 -16.92
CA THR A 325 -11.59 3.36 -16.86
C THR A 325 -10.24 3.85 -17.40
N SER A 326 -9.16 3.12 -17.18
CA SER A 326 -7.83 3.48 -17.69
C SER A 326 -7.74 3.41 -19.21
N GLU A 327 -8.53 2.54 -19.85
CA GLU A 327 -8.67 2.46 -21.30
C GLU A 327 -9.45 3.65 -21.84
N GLU A 328 -10.62 3.95 -21.26
CA GLU A 328 -11.46 5.08 -21.65
C GLU A 328 -10.73 6.43 -21.53
N MET A 329 -9.91 6.59 -20.49
CA MET A 329 -9.09 7.79 -20.27
C MET A 329 -7.77 7.79 -21.04
N SER A 330 -7.46 6.73 -21.80
CA SER A 330 -6.20 6.58 -22.52
C SER A 330 -4.95 6.75 -21.64
N LEU A 331 -5.00 6.27 -20.39
CA LEU A 331 -3.86 6.31 -19.46
C LEU A 331 -2.69 5.43 -19.94
N SER A 332 -1.53 5.61 -19.32
CA SER A 332 -0.29 4.99 -19.75
C SER A 332 -0.37 3.46 -19.82
N LEU A 333 0.42 2.87 -20.73
CA LEU A 333 0.60 1.42 -20.80
C LEU A 333 1.20 0.85 -19.51
N GLY A 334 2.02 1.63 -18.81
CA GLY A 334 2.59 1.26 -17.52
C GLY A 334 1.53 1.01 -16.46
N LEU A 335 0.58 1.94 -16.28
CA LEU A 335 -0.54 1.75 -15.36
C LEU A 335 -1.43 0.57 -15.78
N LYS A 336 -1.76 0.45 -17.06
CA LYS A 336 -2.60 -0.65 -17.57
C LYS A 336 -1.99 -2.02 -17.26
N ARG A 337 -0.68 -2.19 -17.49
CA ARG A 337 0.06 -3.41 -17.15
C ARG A 337 0.08 -3.67 -15.64
N LEU A 338 0.27 -2.63 -14.84
CA LEU A 338 0.24 -2.74 -13.38
C LEU A 338 -1.15 -3.20 -12.90
N LEU A 339 -2.24 -2.57 -13.35
CA LEU A 339 -3.60 -2.93 -12.96
C LEU A 339 -3.94 -4.37 -13.38
N ALA A 340 -3.51 -4.81 -14.56
CA ALA A 340 -3.67 -6.20 -14.99
C ALA A 340 -2.94 -7.18 -14.06
N LEU A 341 -1.72 -6.86 -13.62
CA LEU A 341 -0.97 -7.66 -12.65
C LEU A 341 -1.67 -7.69 -11.27
N LEU A 342 -2.16 -6.55 -10.78
CA LEU A 342 -2.91 -6.49 -9.53
C LEU A 342 -4.19 -7.33 -9.58
N LEU A 343 -4.88 -7.35 -10.72
CA LEU A 343 -6.07 -8.19 -10.92
C LEU A 343 -5.70 -9.67 -10.83
N GLN A 344 -4.58 -10.09 -11.43
CA GLN A 344 -4.08 -11.47 -11.30
C GLN A 344 -3.67 -11.80 -9.86
N GLU A 345 -3.03 -10.86 -9.15
CA GLU A 345 -2.68 -11.02 -7.73
C GLU A 345 -3.88 -11.12 -6.80
N SER A 346 -5.00 -10.50 -7.18
CA SER A 346 -6.24 -10.56 -6.40
C SER A 346 -6.94 -11.93 -6.47
N PHE A 347 -6.55 -12.80 -7.41
CA PHE A 347 -7.22 -14.07 -7.71
C PHE A 347 -8.74 -13.93 -7.92
N PHE A 348 -9.18 -12.76 -8.38
CA PHE A 348 -10.59 -12.46 -8.62
C PHE A 348 -11.16 -13.20 -9.83
N VAL A 349 -10.34 -13.37 -10.86
CA VAL A 349 -10.66 -14.23 -12.01
C VAL A 349 -9.97 -15.56 -11.79
N ASP A 350 -10.73 -16.66 -11.71
CA ASP A 350 -10.14 -18.00 -11.73
C ASP A 350 -9.47 -18.23 -13.07
N LEU A 351 -8.13 -18.19 -13.08
CA LEU A 351 -7.30 -18.31 -14.28
C LEU A 351 -7.35 -19.72 -14.91
N HIS A 352 -8.20 -20.62 -14.40
CA HIS A 352 -8.53 -21.88 -15.06
C HIS A 352 -9.30 -21.67 -16.38
N ALA A 353 -9.95 -20.51 -16.57
CA ALA A 353 -10.70 -20.21 -17.79
C ALA A 353 -9.82 -19.84 -19.00
N GLU A 354 -8.54 -19.51 -18.81
CA GLU A 354 -7.65 -19.11 -19.92
C GLU A 354 -7.06 -20.31 -20.70
N ASN A 355 -7.04 -21.51 -20.11
CA ASN A 355 -6.49 -22.70 -20.79
C ASN A 355 -7.40 -23.23 -21.92
N VAL A 356 -8.68 -22.85 -21.97
CA VAL A 356 -9.60 -23.27 -23.05
C VAL A 356 -9.35 -22.49 -24.36
N VAL A 357 -8.69 -21.34 -24.30
CA VAL A 357 -8.37 -20.53 -25.48
C VAL A 357 -7.00 -20.89 -26.06
N GLN A 358 -6.03 -21.31 -25.24
CA GLN A 358 -4.71 -21.71 -25.73
C GLN A 358 -4.66 -23.13 -26.33
N GLU A 359 -5.43 -24.09 -25.81
CA GLU A 359 -5.50 -25.44 -26.40
C GLU A 359 -6.14 -25.46 -27.81
N LYS A 360 -6.92 -24.43 -28.17
CA LYS A 360 -7.43 -24.28 -29.55
C LYS A 360 -6.37 -23.73 -30.50
N ASN A 361 -5.51 -22.81 -30.03
CA ASN A 361 -4.49 -22.22 -30.89
C ASN A 361 -3.28 -23.13 -31.13
N GLU A 362 -2.98 -24.08 -30.24
CA GLU A 362 -1.92 -25.08 -30.50
C GLU A 362 -2.39 -26.16 -31.50
N LYS A 363 -3.66 -26.58 -31.46
CA LYS A 363 -4.21 -27.57 -32.40
C LYS A 363 -4.34 -27.06 -33.84
N ASP A 364 -4.54 -25.76 -34.03
CA ASP A 364 -4.58 -25.14 -35.37
C ASP A 364 -3.17 -24.94 -35.98
N SER A 365 -2.10 -25.09 -35.18
CA SER A 365 -0.71 -24.94 -35.65
C SER A 365 -0.03 -26.26 -36.05
N GLU A 366 -0.60 -27.42 -35.69
CA GLU A 366 -0.08 -28.74 -36.06
C GLU A 366 -0.71 -29.30 -37.35
N GLN A 367 -1.67 -28.61 -37.96
CA GLN A 367 -2.40 -29.09 -39.14
C GLN A 367 -2.03 -28.38 -40.46
N SER A 368 -0.98 -27.57 -40.47
CA SER A 368 -0.49 -26.86 -41.65
C SER A 368 0.99 -27.14 -41.94
N CYS A 369 1.41 -28.41 -41.95
CA CYS A 369 2.69 -28.81 -42.53
C CYS A 369 2.65 -30.29 -42.95
N GLU A 370 1.84 -30.60 -43.96
CA GLU A 370 2.03 -31.83 -44.74
C GLU A 370 2.05 -31.50 -46.24
N ILE A 371 3.11 -32.02 -46.88
CA ILE A 371 3.35 -32.20 -48.32
C ILE A 371 3.96 -31.02 -49.09
N SER A 372 5.27 -31.13 -49.35
CA SER A 372 5.75 -31.50 -50.70
C SER A 372 7.22 -31.93 -50.68
N GLU A 373 7.46 -33.19 -51.01
CA GLU A 373 8.77 -33.77 -51.33
C GLU A 373 9.38 -33.13 -52.59
N PHE A 374 10.70 -32.87 -52.59
CA PHE A 374 11.51 -33.19 -53.76
C PHE A 374 12.99 -33.42 -53.41
N SER A 375 13.55 -34.41 -54.11
CA SER A 375 14.84 -35.08 -53.93
C SER A 375 16.04 -34.30 -54.47
N SER A 376 17.21 -34.41 -53.82
CA SER A 376 18.46 -34.87 -54.47
C SER A 376 19.64 -35.00 -53.49
N LYS A 377 20.55 -35.91 -53.85
CA LYS A 377 21.69 -36.49 -53.12
C LYS A 377 22.93 -35.56 -53.01
N PRO A 378 23.98 -35.94 -52.23
CA PRO A 378 25.04 -35.05 -51.78
C PRO A 378 26.30 -35.08 -52.65
N GLU A 379 27.13 -34.02 -52.57
CA GLU A 379 28.52 -34.02 -53.02
C GLU A 379 29.46 -33.42 -51.96
N GLU A 380 30.57 -34.10 -51.74
CA GLU A 380 31.72 -33.73 -50.93
C GLU A 380 32.66 -32.75 -51.66
N SER A 381 33.36 -31.90 -50.91
CA SER A 381 34.78 -31.49 -51.13
C SER A 381 35.12 -30.44 -50.06
N SER A 382 35.88 -30.81 -49.02
CA SER A 382 37.35 -30.83 -48.93
C SER A 382 38.01 -29.43 -48.99
N LEU A 383 38.67 -29.05 -47.87
CA LEU A 383 40.11 -28.74 -47.76
C LEU A 383 40.42 -27.76 -46.61
N HIS A 384 41.25 -28.26 -45.68
CA HIS A 384 42.42 -27.67 -44.98
C HIS A 384 42.51 -26.15 -44.75
N ALA A 385 43.08 -25.60 -43.67
CA ALA A 385 44.04 -26.03 -42.63
C ALA A 385 43.84 -25.06 -41.43
N SER A 386 44.40 -25.15 -40.23
CA SER A 386 45.55 -25.85 -39.65
C SER A 386 45.49 -25.65 -38.11
N SER A 387 45.86 -26.69 -37.38
CA SER A 387 46.62 -26.76 -36.09
C SER A 387 46.94 -25.46 -35.34
N SER A 388 46.99 -25.36 -34.01
CA SER A 388 47.39 -26.30 -32.94
C SER A 388 47.12 -25.57 -31.61
N SER A 389 46.49 -26.16 -30.59
CA SER A 389 47.13 -26.80 -29.41
C SER A 389 48.37 -26.03 -28.89
N SER A 390 48.59 -25.76 -27.60
CA SER A 390 48.07 -26.35 -26.35
C SER A 390 48.80 -25.67 -25.19
N ASN A 391 48.14 -25.68 -24.02
CA ASN A 391 48.67 -25.85 -22.65
C ASN A 391 49.89 -25.02 -22.19
N ASP A 392 49.78 -24.45 -20.99
CA ASP A 392 50.70 -24.87 -19.94
C ASP A 392 50.17 -24.69 -18.51
N HIS A 393 50.67 -25.61 -17.67
CA HIS A 393 50.40 -25.91 -16.28
C HIS A 393 51.11 -24.97 -15.28
N SER A 394 50.68 -25.07 -14.01
CA SER A 394 51.43 -25.02 -12.72
C SER A 394 50.85 -23.98 -11.74
N THR A 395 50.19 -24.34 -10.63
CA THR A 395 50.61 -24.99 -9.36
C THR A 395 51.58 -24.16 -8.52
N LEU A 396 51.14 -23.82 -7.29
CA LEU A 396 51.83 -23.90 -5.97
C LEU A 396 51.91 -22.61 -5.10
N ILE A 397 51.43 -22.80 -3.86
CA ILE A 397 51.99 -22.42 -2.54
C ILE A 397 51.52 -21.13 -1.84
N ASP A 398 51.09 -21.39 -0.60
CA ASP A 398 50.85 -20.53 0.57
C ASP A 398 51.90 -19.46 0.85
N ASN A 399 51.47 -18.33 1.42
CA ASN A 399 52.02 -17.93 2.72
C ASN A 399 51.15 -16.92 3.47
N THR A 400 51.06 -17.18 4.76
CA THR A 400 50.51 -16.42 5.88
C THR A 400 51.07 -15.00 6.02
N ASN A 401 50.26 -14.08 6.54
CA ASN A 401 50.77 -13.16 7.57
C ASN A 401 49.67 -12.70 8.55
N CYS A 402 49.95 -12.93 9.83
CA CYS A 402 49.19 -12.46 10.99
C CYS A 402 49.47 -10.98 11.26
N ARG A 403 48.50 -10.27 11.85
CA ARG A 403 48.76 -9.32 12.95
C ARG A 403 47.51 -9.11 13.80
N SER A 404 47.62 -9.60 15.02
CA SER A 404 46.83 -9.32 16.21
C SER A 404 47.07 -7.89 16.71
N ASP A 405 46.07 -7.27 17.34
CA ASP A 405 46.29 -6.52 18.57
C ASP A 405 45.01 -6.52 19.44
N VAL A 406 45.21 -6.98 20.67
CA VAL A 406 44.27 -7.02 21.79
C VAL A 406 44.68 -5.90 22.72
N HIS A 407 43.75 -5.07 23.19
CA HIS A 407 43.92 -4.36 24.45
C HIS A 407 42.70 -4.59 25.35
N THR A 408 43.05 -5.18 26.48
CA THR A 408 42.29 -5.42 27.70
C THR A 408 41.96 -4.12 28.43
N ASN A 409 40.82 -4.09 29.13
CA ASN A 409 40.78 -3.59 30.51
C ASN A 409 39.61 -4.17 31.30
N LYS A 410 39.95 -4.71 32.48
CA LYS A 410 39.11 -5.27 33.54
C LYS A 410 39.02 -4.26 34.69
N SER A 411 37.86 -4.18 35.34
CA SER A 411 37.63 -3.99 36.79
C SER A 411 36.10 -4.00 36.99
N ALA A 412 35.46 -4.95 37.70
CA ALA A 412 35.38 -5.13 39.15
C ALA A 412 35.02 -3.79 39.86
N SER A 413 33.92 -3.62 40.59
CA SER A 413 33.31 -4.50 41.60
C SER A 413 32.01 -3.91 42.18
N GLN A 414 31.18 -4.81 42.72
CA GLN A 414 30.36 -4.71 43.96
C GLN A 414 29.17 -3.74 44.09
N SER A 415 28.05 -4.35 44.49
CA SER A 415 26.88 -3.78 45.16
C SER A 415 27.20 -3.28 46.57
N PRO A 416 26.29 -2.46 47.16
CA PRO A 416 25.64 -2.96 48.38
C PRO A 416 24.14 -2.63 48.49
N SER A 417 23.49 -3.43 49.33
CA SER A 417 22.14 -3.33 49.88
C SER A 417 22.09 -2.51 51.18
N ALA A 418 20.98 -1.78 51.42
CA ALA A 418 20.31 -1.56 52.73
C ALA A 418 19.09 -0.64 52.47
N ASN A 419 17.84 -1.07 52.70
CA ASN A 419 17.06 -1.16 53.94
C ASN A 419 16.67 0.18 54.61
N GLU A 420 15.33 0.34 54.69
CA GLU A 420 14.49 1.02 55.69
C GLU A 420 14.64 2.52 55.92
N GLU A 421 13.55 3.25 55.62
CA GLU A 421 12.84 4.01 56.66
C GLU A 421 11.36 4.23 56.27
N ARG A 422 10.47 3.80 57.18
CA ARG A 422 9.03 4.08 57.18
C ARG A 422 8.83 5.45 57.82
N GLN A 423 8.00 6.30 57.22
CA GLN A 423 7.16 7.21 57.99
C GLN A 423 5.73 7.17 57.46
N SER A 424 4.87 6.64 58.32
CA SER A 424 3.43 6.74 58.30
C SER A 424 3.00 8.15 58.71
N GLU A 425 2.03 8.73 58.03
CA GLU A 425 1.10 9.63 58.70
C GLU A 425 -0.31 9.49 58.11
N SER A 426 -1.21 9.15 59.04
CA SER A 426 -2.65 8.96 58.94
C SER A 426 -3.39 10.30 58.89
N GLY A 427 -4.43 10.39 58.07
CA GLY A 427 -5.40 11.49 58.10
C GLY A 427 -6.73 11.05 57.51
N GLU A 428 -7.71 10.83 58.39
CA GLU A 428 -9.10 10.44 58.12
C GLU A 428 -9.95 11.56 57.47
N PRO A 429 -11.18 11.24 56.98
CA PRO A 429 -11.89 12.02 55.98
C PRO A 429 -12.81 13.10 56.57
N VAL A 430 -12.96 14.23 55.86
CA VAL A 430 -13.96 15.26 56.17
C VAL A 430 -15.08 15.25 55.14
N LYS A 431 -16.31 15.06 55.64
CA LYS A 431 -17.59 15.21 54.96
C LYS A 431 -17.95 16.70 54.80
N SER A 432 -18.61 17.07 53.71
CA SER A 432 -19.70 18.06 53.67
C SER A 432 -20.32 18.07 52.26
N ALA A 433 -21.60 17.67 52.15
CA ALA A 433 -22.77 18.54 51.92
C ALA A 433 -22.85 19.00 50.44
N MET A 434 -23.63 18.32 49.57
CA MET A 434 -25.06 18.59 49.35
C MET A 434 -25.40 20.07 49.48
N ASP A 435 -25.56 20.74 48.34
CA ASP A 435 -26.68 21.65 48.13
C ASP A 435 -27.17 21.60 46.68
N SER A 436 -28.47 21.43 46.59
CA SER A 436 -29.34 21.40 45.43
C SER A 436 -29.61 22.82 44.95
N ASP A 437 -29.56 23.07 43.65
CA ASP A 437 -30.35 24.16 43.07
C ASP A 437 -30.91 23.80 41.68
N THR A 438 -32.13 23.28 41.75
CA THR A 438 -33.34 23.72 41.06
C THR A 438 -33.23 24.24 39.62
N CYS A 439 -33.65 23.36 38.71
CA CYS A 439 -34.09 23.63 37.35
C CYS A 439 -35.32 24.57 37.33
N THR A 440 -35.22 25.69 36.62
CA THR A 440 -36.39 26.46 36.16
C THR A 440 -36.44 26.46 34.63
N SER A 441 -37.46 25.77 34.14
CA SER A 441 -37.97 25.75 32.77
C SER A 441 -38.49 27.12 32.31
N GLN A 442 -38.15 27.52 31.08
CA GLN A 442 -38.90 28.36 30.13
C GLN A 442 -37.95 28.61 28.93
N SER A 443 -38.28 28.50 27.65
CA SER A 443 -39.51 28.19 26.92
C SER A 443 -39.08 27.83 25.49
N LEU A 444 -39.62 26.73 24.96
CA LEU A 444 -39.47 26.30 23.57
C LEU A 444 -40.18 27.29 22.64
N ILE A 445 -39.47 27.78 21.61
CA ILE A 445 -40.09 28.39 20.42
C ILE A 445 -39.91 27.41 19.26
N PRO A 446 -40.98 26.94 18.60
CA PRO A 446 -40.88 26.00 17.49
C PRO A 446 -40.64 26.77 16.19
N ALA A 447 -39.43 26.70 15.64
CA ALA A 447 -39.16 27.19 14.29
C ALA A 447 -39.61 26.16 13.25
N ASN A 448 -40.92 26.13 12.99
CA ASN A 448 -41.50 25.46 11.84
C ASN A 448 -41.28 26.36 10.61
N GLY A 449 -40.13 26.18 9.96
CA GLY A 449 -39.75 26.92 8.75
C GLY A 449 -39.27 25.96 7.68
N LYS A 450 -40.20 25.44 6.86
CA LYS A 450 -39.88 24.78 5.58
C LYS A 450 -39.16 25.80 4.69
N ARG A 451 -37.83 25.81 4.70
CA ARG A 451 -37.03 26.51 3.68
C ARG A 451 -36.95 25.60 2.46
N SER A 452 -37.63 26.03 1.39
CA SER A 452 -37.45 25.53 0.04
C SER A 452 -35.98 25.74 -0.35
N CYS A 453 -35.19 24.67 -0.38
CA CYS A 453 -33.96 24.68 -1.16
C CYS A 453 -34.33 24.32 -2.60
N ASP A 454 -33.82 25.08 -3.55
CA ASP A 454 -33.93 24.76 -4.96
C ASP A 454 -33.36 23.36 -5.18
N LYS A 455 -34.25 22.42 -5.51
CA LYS A 455 -33.92 21.03 -5.75
C LYS A 455 -33.09 20.97 -7.02
N TRP A 456 -31.84 20.54 -6.91
CA TRP A 456 -31.17 19.94 -8.05
C TRP A 456 -31.96 18.69 -8.45
N GLU A 457 -32.73 18.78 -9.53
CA GLU A 457 -33.38 17.63 -10.19
C GLU A 457 -32.36 16.85 -11.03
N GLY A 458 -31.36 16.28 -10.33
CA GLY A 458 -30.53 15.21 -10.90
C GLY A 458 -31.24 13.86 -10.79
N PRO A 459 -30.83 12.83 -11.55
CA PRO A 459 -31.36 11.48 -11.41
C PRO A 459 -31.29 11.07 -9.93
N GLN A 460 -32.40 10.63 -9.33
CA GLN A 460 -32.43 10.16 -7.94
C GLN A 460 -31.31 9.13 -7.75
N ALA A 461 -30.25 9.53 -7.03
CA ALA A 461 -29.12 8.67 -6.77
C ALA A 461 -29.61 7.47 -5.94
N LYS A 462 -29.75 6.30 -6.58
CA LYS A 462 -30.00 5.05 -5.88
C LYS A 462 -28.92 4.94 -4.79
N ARG A 463 -29.32 4.76 -3.53
CA ARG A 463 -28.38 4.59 -2.42
C ARG A 463 -27.48 3.40 -2.72
N ILE A 464 -26.25 3.67 -3.15
CA ILE A 464 -25.27 2.64 -3.48
C ILE A 464 -24.96 1.91 -2.17
N LYS A 465 -25.32 0.64 -2.13
CA LYS A 465 -24.85 -0.26 -1.07
C LYS A 465 -23.45 -0.71 -1.46
N TYR A 466 -22.46 -0.17 -0.77
CA TYR A 466 -21.12 -0.74 -0.80
C TYR A 466 -21.18 -2.06 -0.04
N ASN A 467 -20.98 -3.17 -0.74
CA ASN A 467 -20.85 -4.46 -0.10
C ASN A 467 -19.43 -4.57 0.44
N TRP A 468 -19.29 -4.38 1.75
CA TRP A 468 -18.05 -4.65 2.51
C TRP A 468 -17.81 -6.16 2.68
N THR A 469 -18.18 -6.95 1.67
CA THR A 469 -17.91 -8.38 1.64
C THR A 469 -16.44 -8.55 1.34
N GLN A 470 -15.73 -9.28 2.20
CA GLN A 470 -14.46 -9.86 1.79
C GLN A 470 -14.76 -10.66 0.54
N SER A 471 -14.17 -10.26 -0.58
CA SER A 471 -14.10 -11.13 -1.75
C SER A 471 -13.54 -12.44 -1.19
N GLY A 472 -14.29 -13.53 -1.25
CA GLY A 472 -13.78 -14.82 -0.78
C GLY A 472 -12.67 -15.36 -1.69
N SER A 473 -11.93 -14.49 -2.40
CA SER A 473 -10.98 -14.90 -3.44
C SER A 473 -9.81 -15.68 -2.83
N GLY A 474 -9.53 -15.47 -1.53
CA GLY A 474 -8.57 -16.27 -0.78
C GLY A 474 -7.16 -16.09 -1.33
N ALA A 475 -6.84 -14.88 -1.79
CA ALA A 475 -5.50 -14.54 -2.26
C ALA A 475 -4.46 -14.85 -1.17
N PRO A 476 -3.44 -15.69 -1.46
CA PRO A 476 -2.41 -16.01 -0.49
C PRO A 476 -1.72 -14.74 -0.01
N CYS A 477 -1.50 -14.63 1.30
CA CYS A 477 -0.73 -13.54 1.87
C CYS A 477 0.76 -13.73 1.58
N PHE A 478 1.43 -12.63 1.26
CA PHE A 478 2.85 -12.59 0.92
C PHE A 478 3.21 -13.38 -0.35
N TYR A 479 4.50 -13.37 -0.66
CA TYR A 479 5.08 -13.99 -1.83
C TYR A 479 6.35 -14.77 -1.46
N HIS A 480 6.87 -15.56 -2.38
CA HIS A 480 8.11 -16.31 -2.24
C HIS A 480 9.12 -15.83 -3.27
N ASN A 481 10.30 -15.38 -2.80
CA ASN A 481 11.38 -14.95 -3.68
C ASN A 481 12.18 -16.15 -4.20
N LEU A 482 12.11 -16.40 -5.50
CA LEU A 482 12.68 -17.61 -6.09
C LEU A 482 14.21 -17.64 -6.04
N HIS A 483 14.89 -16.49 -6.12
CA HIS A 483 16.35 -16.42 -6.10
C HIS A 483 16.95 -16.61 -4.70
N ARG A 484 16.20 -16.27 -3.65
CA ARG A 484 16.67 -16.36 -2.26
C ARG A 484 16.24 -17.64 -1.58
N MET A 485 15.25 -18.33 -2.13
CA MET A 485 14.97 -19.70 -1.75
C MET A 485 16.25 -20.53 -1.91
N LYS A 486 16.67 -21.16 -0.80
CA LYS A 486 17.83 -22.06 -0.76
C LYS A 486 17.52 -23.37 -1.49
N PHE A 487 17.26 -23.29 -2.79
CA PHE A 487 17.11 -24.47 -3.62
C PHE A 487 18.47 -25.12 -3.79
N LYS A 488 18.57 -26.40 -3.42
CA LYS A 488 19.71 -27.25 -3.81
C LYS A 488 19.69 -27.62 -5.30
N ALA A 489 18.68 -27.16 -6.05
CA ALA A 489 18.54 -27.42 -7.48
C ALA A 489 19.35 -26.39 -8.28
N THR A 490 20.19 -26.89 -9.18
CA THR A 490 21.18 -26.12 -9.95
C THR A 490 20.57 -25.19 -11.01
N GLN A 491 19.27 -25.33 -11.34
CA GLN A 491 18.61 -24.48 -12.33
C GLN A 491 17.12 -24.28 -12.02
N LEU A 492 16.73 -23.04 -11.68
CA LEU A 492 15.33 -22.69 -11.42
C LEU A 492 14.60 -22.34 -12.72
N PRO A 493 13.34 -22.79 -12.92
CA PRO A 493 12.53 -22.32 -14.04
C PRO A 493 12.24 -20.82 -13.92
N LYS A 494 12.04 -20.15 -15.07
CA LYS A 494 11.56 -18.76 -15.10
C LYS A 494 10.23 -18.63 -14.35
N SER A 495 10.00 -17.47 -13.72
CA SER A 495 8.82 -17.21 -12.88
C SER A 495 7.49 -17.51 -13.60
N ASP A 496 7.35 -17.11 -14.86
CA ASP A 496 6.14 -17.37 -15.65
C ASP A 496 5.89 -18.88 -15.85
N LYS A 497 6.95 -19.64 -16.15
CA LYS A 497 6.85 -21.10 -16.30
C LYS A 497 6.46 -21.77 -14.99
N LEU A 498 7.01 -21.30 -13.86
CA LEU A 498 6.67 -21.82 -12.55
C LEU A 498 5.23 -21.50 -12.15
N VAL A 499 4.73 -20.30 -12.44
CA VAL A 499 3.32 -19.94 -12.22
C VAL A 499 2.39 -20.89 -12.98
N LEU A 500 2.66 -21.15 -14.26
CA LEU A 500 1.89 -22.09 -15.06
C LEU A 500 1.95 -23.52 -14.51
N LEU A 501 3.15 -23.96 -14.09
CA LEU A 501 3.35 -25.29 -13.51
C LEU A 501 2.57 -25.47 -12.21
N LEU A 502 2.59 -24.48 -11.31
CA LEU A 502 1.82 -24.50 -10.06
C LEU A 502 0.32 -24.57 -10.34
N ARG A 503 -0.18 -23.78 -11.31
CA ARG A 503 -1.59 -23.82 -11.74
C ARG A 503 -1.98 -25.18 -12.31
N LYS A 504 -1.11 -25.81 -13.10
CA LYS A 504 -1.33 -27.18 -13.63
C LYS A 504 -1.48 -28.21 -12.52
N HIS A 505 -0.86 -27.99 -11.36
CA HIS A 505 -0.97 -28.85 -10.18
C HIS A 505 -2.11 -28.43 -9.23
N GLY A 506 -3.01 -27.53 -9.66
CA GLY A 506 -4.17 -27.11 -8.89
C GLY A 506 -3.91 -26.02 -7.84
N PHE A 507 -2.72 -25.42 -7.83
CA PHE A 507 -2.40 -24.31 -6.93
C PHE A 507 -2.77 -22.96 -7.55
N LYS A 508 -3.24 -22.04 -6.71
CA LYS A 508 -3.34 -20.62 -7.07
C LYS A 508 -1.93 -20.08 -7.16
N ALA A 509 -1.56 -19.50 -8.30
CA ALA A 509 -0.26 -18.87 -8.47
C ALA A 509 -0.33 -17.63 -9.38
N SER A 510 0.45 -16.59 -9.05
CA SER A 510 0.64 -15.40 -9.87
C SER A 510 2.02 -14.78 -9.63
N ARG A 511 2.48 -13.92 -10.54
CA ARG A 511 3.59 -13.00 -10.26
C ARG A 511 3.14 -11.95 -9.24
N THR A 512 4.10 -11.26 -8.63
CA THR A 512 3.80 -10.13 -7.73
C THR A 512 4.48 -8.85 -8.18
N HIS A 513 3.78 -7.73 -8.05
CA HIS A 513 4.30 -6.40 -8.32
C HIS A 513 5.28 -5.91 -7.23
N PHE A 514 5.28 -6.53 -6.05
CA PHE A 514 6.22 -6.18 -4.97
C PHE A 514 7.67 -6.54 -5.32
N ASP A 515 7.87 -7.61 -6.07
CA ASP A 515 9.19 -8.10 -6.49
C ASP A 515 9.11 -8.97 -7.75
N GLN A 516 9.84 -8.58 -8.79
CA GLN A 516 9.79 -9.20 -10.12
C GLN A 516 10.22 -10.67 -10.14
N TYR A 517 11.00 -11.10 -9.14
CA TYR A 517 11.51 -12.48 -9.03
C TYR A 517 10.70 -13.34 -8.06
N SER A 518 9.56 -12.82 -7.61
CA SER A 518 8.73 -13.48 -6.62
C SER A 518 7.42 -13.99 -7.20
N ILE A 519 6.87 -15.02 -6.56
CA ILE A 519 5.57 -15.59 -6.89
C ILE A 519 4.65 -15.59 -5.66
N ARG A 520 3.37 -15.33 -5.88
CA ARG A 520 2.32 -15.47 -4.87
C ARG A 520 1.61 -16.79 -5.11
N THR A 521 1.54 -17.67 -4.11
CA THR A 521 0.86 -18.97 -4.24
C THR A 521 0.35 -19.50 -2.91
N ASN A 522 -0.68 -20.36 -2.95
CA ASN A 522 -1.14 -21.13 -1.79
C ASN A 522 -0.38 -22.46 -1.61
N ALA A 523 0.56 -22.79 -2.51
CA ALA A 523 1.45 -23.93 -2.35
C ALA A 523 2.45 -23.67 -1.21
N THR A 524 2.70 -24.68 -0.39
CA THR A 524 3.78 -24.63 0.60
C THR A 524 5.15 -24.65 -0.07
N LEU A 525 6.18 -24.22 0.65
CA LEU A 525 7.56 -24.31 0.17
C LEU A 525 7.94 -25.75 -0.23
N ASN A 526 7.51 -26.74 0.54
CA ASN A 526 7.77 -28.15 0.28
C ASN A 526 7.03 -28.64 -0.98
N GLN A 527 5.78 -28.20 -1.20
CA GLN A 527 5.03 -28.52 -2.42
C GLN A 527 5.69 -27.89 -3.65
N MET A 528 6.07 -26.62 -3.58
CA MET A 528 6.82 -25.96 -4.64
C MET A 528 8.14 -26.67 -4.96
N TYR A 529 8.88 -27.10 -3.92
CA TYR A 529 10.12 -27.85 -4.10
C TYR A 529 9.91 -29.17 -4.86
N ARG A 530 8.89 -29.95 -4.50
CA ARG A 530 8.56 -31.21 -5.17
C ARG A 530 8.21 -30.98 -6.65
N ILE A 531 7.45 -29.94 -6.94
CA ILE A 531 7.03 -29.58 -8.29
C ILE A 531 8.24 -29.14 -9.15
N ILE A 532 9.12 -28.30 -8.60
CA ILE A 532 10.33 -27.85 -9.30
C ILE A 532 11.26 -29.04 -9.58
N LYS A 533 11.47 -29.92 -8.60
CA LYS A 533 12.31 -31.12 -8.74
C LYS A 533 11.74 -32.15 -9.73
N ALA A 534 10.45 -32.14 -9.99
CA ALA A 534 9.86 -33.03 -11.00
C ALA A 534 10.09 -32.55 -12.45
N VAL A 535 10.54 -31.31 -12.64
CA VAL A 535 10.72 -30.66 -13.96
C VAL A 535 12.20 -30.41 -14.30
N VAL A 536 13.07 -30.40 -13.29
CA VAL A 536 14.54 -30.29 -13.39
C VAL A 536 15.13 -31.67 -13.15
#